data_AF-A0A0M6WI51-F1
#
_entry.id   AF-A0A0M6WI51-F1
#
_cell.length_a   1.000
_cell.length_b   1.000
_cell.length_c   1.000
_cell.angle_alpha   90.00
_cell.angle_beta   90.00
_cell.angle_gamma   90.00
#
_symmetry.space_group_name_H-M   'P 1'
#
loop_
_entity.id
_entity.type
_entity.pdbx_description
1 polymer ?
#
loop_
_entity_poly.entity_id
_entity_poly.type
_entity_poly.pdbx_seq_one_letter_code
_entity_poly.pdbx_strand_id
1 'polypeptide(L)'
;MPRVRELTTNRRIIDVRKQLTSKCRQLMFDDNIKLEQVASLLDVTPQALSHQLRNGVKLETVLAVLYLTGADGEITRTMNKVRL
;
A
#
# COMPACT_ATOMS: atom_id res chain seq x y z
N MET A 1 -15.25 28.06 13.99
CA MET A 1 -15.47 27.15 12.85
C MET A 1 -14.20 26.33 12.62
N PRO A 2 -14.28 24.99 12.52
CA PRO A 2 -13.10 24.18 12.23
C PRO A 2 -12.64 24.51 10.79
N ARG A 3 -11.35 24.82 10.63
CA ARG A 3 -10.75 25.11 9.33
C ARG A 3 -10.72 23.82 8.51
N VAL A 4 -11.70 23.62 7.64
CA VAL A 4 -11.63 22.58 6.59
C VAL A 4 -10.53 23.01 5.62
N ARG A 5 -9.31 22.51 5.84
CA ARG A 5 -8.22 22.65 4.87
C ARG A 5 -8.54 21.71 3.72
N GLU A 6 -8.80 22.26 2.53
CA GLU A 6 -8.83 21.46 1.32
C GLU A 6 -7.51 20.67 1.22
N LEU A 7 -7.63 19.33 1.18
CA LEU A 7 -6.49 18.46 0.94
C LEU A 7 -6.03 18.75 -0.48
N THR A 8 -4.92 19.49 -0.60
CA THR A 8 -4.18 19.63 -1.85
C THR A 8 -3.88 18.25 -2.42
N THR A 9 -3.79 18.12 -3.74
CA THR A 9 -3.58 16.83 -4.43
C THR A 9 -2.43 16.03 -3.82
N ASN A 10 -1.33 16.70 -3.43
CA ASN A 10 -0.20 16.06 -2.74
C ASN A 10 -0.56 15.44 -1.38
N ARG A 11 -1.41 16.09 -0.59
CA ARG A 11 -1.86 15.53 0.69
C ARG A 11 -2.82 14.35 0.48
N ARG A 12 -3.70 14.42 -0.54
CA ARG A 12 -4.56 13.28 -0.93
C ARG A 12 -3.70 12.06 -1.32
N ILE A 13 -2.63 12.27 -2.08
CA ILE A 13 -1.68 11.21 -2.47
C ILE A 13 -1.01 10.59 -1.24
N ILE A 14 -0.56 11.41 -0.28
CA ILE A 14 0.06 10.91 0.96
C ILE A 14 -0.92 10.06 1.77
N ASP A 15 -2.17 10.52 1.92
CA ASP A 15 -3.20 9.77 2.66
C ASP A 15 -3.58 8.47 1.96
N VAL A 16 -3.71 8.47 0.63
CA VAL A 16 -3.94 7.24 -0.13
C VAL A 16 -2.76 6.29 -0.04
N ARG A 17 -1.51 6.78 -0.02
CA ARG A 17 -0.32 5.94 0.20
C ARG A 17 -0.39 5.24 1.57
N LYS A 18 -0.85 5.93 2.62
CA LYS A 18 -1.07 5.32 3.95
C LYS A 18 -2.17 4.26 3.92
N GLN A 19 -3.30 4.55 3.27
CA GLN A 19 -4.40 3.60 3.12
C GLN A 19 -3.96 2.34 2.37
N LEU A 20 -3.24 2.50 1.25
CA LEU A 20 -2.67 1.39 0.48
C LEU A 20 -1.70 0.55 1.32
N THR A 21 -0.84 1.20 2.10
CA THR A 21 0.09 0.52 3.00
C THR A 21 -0.67 -0.33 4.03
N SER A 22 -1.72 0.21 4.64
CA SER A 22 -2.56 -0.51 5.59
C SER A 22 -3.24 -1.71 4.93
N LYS A 23 -3.78 -1.51 3.72
CA LYS A 23 -4.51 -2.55 3.00
C LYS A 23 -3.61 -3.67 2.50
N CYS A 24 -2.41 -3.35 2.02
CA CYS A 24 -1.41 -4.37 1.65
C CYS A 24 -1.02 -5.23 2.86
N ARG A 25 -0.84 -4.64 4.05
CA ARG A 25 -0.57 -5.44 5.26
C ARG A 25 -1.74 -6.33 5.65
N GLN A 26 -2.96 -5.83 5.51
CA GLN A 26 -4.16 -6.60 5.80
C GLN A 26 -4.30 -7.78 4.84
N LEU A 27 -4.16 -7.56 3.54
CA LEU A 27 -4.18 -8.63 2.54
C LEU A 27 -3.06 -9.67 2.78
N MET A 28 -1.84 -9.22 3.11
CA MET A 28 -0.77 -10.14 3.46
C MET A 28 -1.10 -10.98 4.70
N PHE A 29 -1.78 -10.40 5.69
CA PHE A 29 -2.21 -11.14 6.88
C PHE A 29 -3.34 -12.13 6.57
N ASP A 30 -4.36 -11.69 5.82
CA ASP A 30 -5.54 -12.47 5.48
C ASP A 30 -5.18 -13.68 4.59
N ASP A 31 -4.29 -13.49 3.62
CA ASP A 31 -3.80 -14.55 2.71
C ASP A 31 -2.58 -15.30 3.26
N ASN A 32 -2.19 -15.05 4.51
CA ASN A 32 -1.06 -15.68 5.21
C ASN A 32 0.28 -15.58 4.45
N ILE A 33 0.46 -14.46 3.72
CA ILE A 33 1.66 -14.16 2.97
C ILE A 33 2.75 -13.68 3.90
N LYS A 34 3.88 -14.37 3.87
CA LYS A 34 5.05 -13.97 4.66
C LYS A 34 5.75 -12.79 4.03
N LEU A 35 6.30 -11.93 4.89
CA LEU A 35 7.08 -10.76 4.48
C LEU A 35 8.28 -11.16 3.61
N GLU A 36 8.85 -12.34 3.85
CA GLU A 36 9.93 -12.95 3.07
C GLU A 36 9.54 -13.26 1.61
N GLN A 37 8.30 -13.68 1.36
CA GLN A 37 7.82 -13.99 0.01
C GLN A 37 7.72 -12.72 -0.83
N VAL A 38 7.19 -11.64 -0.26
CA VAL A 38 7.11 -10.33 -0.93
C VAL A 38 8.51 -9.75 -1.13
N ALA A 39 9.39 -9.88 -0.13
CA ALA A 39 10.77 -9.40 -0.22
C ALA A 39 11.55 -10.12 -1.33
N SER A 40 11.37 -11.45 -1.45
CA SER A 40 11.98 -12.26 -2.50
C SER A 40 11.51 -11.87 -3.90
N LEU A 41 10.22 -11.55 -4.09
CA LEU A 41 9.70 -11.10 -5.39
C LEU A 41 10.25 -9.74 -5.82
N LEU A 42 10.61 -8.91 -4.85
CA LEU A 42 11.12 -7.56 -5.08
C LEU A 42 12.65 -7.50 -5.09
N ASP A 43 13.32 -8.65 -4.90
CA ASP A 43 14.76 -8.76 -4.74
C ASP A 43 15.33 -7.78 -3.69
N VAL A 44 14.62 -7.66 -2.56
CA VAL A 44 15.02 -6.83 -1.42
C VAL A 44 15.06 -7.64 -0.13
N THR A 45 15.72 -7.10 0.88
CA THR A 45 15.73 -7.73 2.20
C THR A 45 14.39 -7.54 2.92
N PRO A 46 13.93 -8.51 3.74
CA PRO A 46 12.72 -8.36 4.56
C PRO A 46 12.75 -7.13 5.47
N GLN A 47 13.94 -6.73 5.95
CA GLN A 47 14.14 -5.54 6.77
C GLN A 47 13.88 -4.26 5.97
N ALA A 48 14.36 -4.19 4.72
CA ALA A 48 14.09 -3.07 3.83
C ALA A 48 12.59 -2.96 3.49
N LEU A 49 11.93 -4.10 3.25
CA LEU A 49 10.49 -4.14 3.01
C LEU A 49 9.69 -3.70 4.24
N SER A 50 10.07 -4.15 5.43
CA SER A 50 9.45 -3.73 6.70
C SER A 50 9.60 -2.22 6.93
N HIS A 51 10.78 -1.66 6.62
CA HIS A 51 11.00 -0.22 6.67
C HIS A 51 10.14 0.55 5.66
N GLN A 52 9.99 0.05 4.44
CA GLN A 52 9.09 0.64 3.44
C GLN A 52 7.64 0.60 3.89
N LEU A 53 7.17 -0.52 4.45
CA LEU A 53 5.82 -0.61 5.00
C LEU A 53 5.61 0.37 6.16
N ARG A 54 6.63 0.75 6.92
CA ARG A 54 6.50 1.76 7.98
C ARG A 54 6.46 3.20 7.46
N ASN A 55 7.24 3.52 6.41
CA ASN A 55 7.42 4.90 5.93
C ASN A 55 6.55 5.25 4.70
N GLY A 56 5.98 4.25 4.06
CA GLY A 56 5.09 4.38 2.91
C GLY A 56 5.43 3.38 1.82
N VAL A 57 4.42 2.62 1.43
CA VAL A 57 4.55 1.55 0.44
C VAL A 57 4.95 2.11 -0.94
N LYS A 58 5.90 1.44 -1.61
CA LYS A 58 6.23 1.70 -3.01
C LYS A 58 5.22 1.00 -3.93
N LEU A 59 5.06 1.51 -5.15
CA LEU A 59 4.18 0.90 -6.15
C LEU A 59 4.57 -0.56 -6.43
N GLU A 60 5.88 -0.85 -6.50
CA GLU A 60 6.44 -2.18 -6.70
C GLU A 60 5.92 -3.15 -5.62
N THR A 61 5.91 -2.74 -4.35
CA THR A 61 5.40 -3.54 -3.25
C THR A 61 3.90 -3.79 -3.35
N VAL A 62 3.13 -2.80 -3.81
CA VAL A 62 1.68 -2.96 -4.04
C VAL A 62 1.43 -3.98 -5.15
N LEU A 63 2.22 -3.94 -6.23
CA LEU A 63 2.14 -4.90 -7.35
C LEU A 63 2.54 -6.32 -6.92
N ALA A 64 3.58 -6.47 -6.10
CA ALA A 64 4.00 -7.78 -5.60
C ALA A 64 2.92 -8.42 -4.69
N VAL A 65 2.28 -7.62 -3.82
CA VAL A 65 1.16 -8.12 -3.00
C VAL A 65 -0.04 -8.50 -3.89
N LEU A 66 -0.39 -7.67 -4.88
CA LEU A 66 -1.44 -7.99 -5.85
C LEU A 66 -1.18 -9.28 -6.63
N TYR A 67 0.06 -9.48 -7.07
CA TYR A 67 0.46 -10.69 -7.78
C TYR A 67 0.27 -11.95 -6.94
N LEU A 68 0.50 -11.85 -5.62
CA LEU A 68 0.35 -12.98 -4.70
C LEU A 68 -1.09 -13.22 -4.24
N THR A 69 -1.91 -12.18 -4.10
CA THR A 69 -3.28 -12.28 -3.55
C THR A 69 -4.37 -12.32 -4.61
N GLY A 70 -4.10 -11.84 -5.83
CA GLY A 70 -5.10 -11.68 -6.88
C GLY A 70 -6.17 -10.61 -6.57
N ALA A 71 -6.00 -9.80 -5.52
CA ALA A 71 -7.00 -8.85 -5.03
C ALA A 71 -7.03 -7.50 -5.81
N ASP A 72 -7.13 -7.57 -7.14
CA ASP A 72 -7.09 -6.43 -8.07
C ASP A 72 -8.19 -5.38 -7.82
N GLY A 73 -9.41 -5.82 -7.51
CA GLY A 73 -10.56 -4.93 -7.29
C GLY A 73 -10.47 -4.09 -6.02
N GLU A 74 -9.80 -4.60 -5.00
CA GLU A 74 -9.66 -3.97 -3.68
C GLU A 74 -8.65 -2.81 -3.66
N ILE A 75 -7.57 -2.96 -4.43
CA ILE A 75 -6.53 -1.92 -4.58
C ILE A 75 -6.99 -0.85 -5.56
N THR A 76 -7.62 -1.24 -6.68
CA THR A 76 -8.16 -0.31 -7.66
C THR A 76 -9.21 0.64 -7.06
N ARG A 77 -10.10 0.14 -6.19
CA ARG A 77 -11.04 0.99 -5.43
C ARG A 77 -10.34 2.01 -4.52
N THR A 78 -9.20 1.64 -3.95
CA THR A 78 -8.45 2.52 -3.05
C THR A 78 -7.72 3.61 -3.84
N MET A 79 -7.19 3.29 -5.02
CA MET A 79 -6.53 4.26 -5.91
C MET A 79 -7.52 5.23 -6.58
N ASN A 80 -8.74 4.78 -6.89
CA ASN A 80 -9.77 5.64 -7.48
C ASN A 80 -10.20 6.81 -6.59
N LYS A 81 -9.92 6.75 -5.27
CA LYS A 81 -10.16 7.87 -4.34
C LYS A 81 -9.27 9.09 -4.58
N VAL A 82 -8.19 8.96 -5.36
CA VAL A 82 -7.31 10.08 -5.75
C VAL A 82 -7.81 10.79 -7.01
N ARG A 83 -8.60 10.11 -7.85
CA ARG A 83 -9.13 10.64 -9.12
C ARG A 83 -10.35 11.57 -8.93
N LEU A 84 -10.97 11.57 -7.75
CA LEU A 84 -12.09 12.42 -7.33
C LEU A 84 -11.59 13.51 -6.36
#